data_AF-A0A9W9ELT2-F1
#
_entry.id   AF-A0A9W9ELT2-F1
#
_cell.length_a   1.000
_cell.length_b   1.000
_cell.length_c   1.000
_cell.angle_alpha   90.00
_cell.angle_beta   90.00
_cell.angle_gamma   90.00
#
_symmetry.space_group_name_H-M   'P 1'
#
loop_
_entity.id
_entity.type
_entity.pdbx_description
1 polymer ?
#
loop_
_entity_poly.entity_id
_entity_poly.type
_entity_poly.pdbx_seq_one_letter_code
_entity_poly.pdbx_strand_id
1 'polypeptide(L)'
;MASQAEETSPAHELETSKSTKANAAASTGETSVLTKPRRSKYRHVAAYHSQVRHSSLSRDADWTPSFLGFRNLMVLVLVAMNLRLIIENFMKYGVLICIKCHDYRQRDIVLGSILFALVPCHLFTAYIIELATAGAAKKTVGQPKKTDEEKEHDQQVFRSTWRYTAFLHTLNATLCLAVTSFVVYFYIHHPGIGTLCELHAIIVWLKICSYAFTNRDLRLALLNPSSDPGLPEIYASCPYPRNITIENLCYFWLAPTLVYQSVYPRTSSVRWSFVAKRLAEFGGLSVFIWLLSAQYAAPVLRNSIDKIAVMDIASILERVMKLSTISLVIWLAGFFALFQALLNALAEVMRFGDREFYTDWWNSSSLGVYWRSWNRPVYLFMKRHVYSPLVGRGWSPLAASGMVFLLSAILHEMLVGIPTHNFIGVAFVGMLFQLPLIAVTAPLEKMRDPLGKVIGNCIFWVSFCLVGQPLGALLYFFAWQAKYGSVSRMR
;
A
#
# COMPACT_ATOMS: atom_id res chain seq x y z
N MET A 1 -14.17 42.86 59.29
CA MET A 1 -13.85 44.09 60.03
C MET A 1 -12.86 43.72 61.12
N ALA A 2 -11.75 44.47 61.24
CA ALA A 2 -10.59 44.26 62.14
C ALA A 2 -9.77 42.99 61.82
N SER A 3 -8.58 43.01 61.21
CA SER A 3 -7.41 43.92 61.24
C SER A 3 -6.77 44.10 62.62
N GLN A 4 -5.52 43.64 62.68
CA GLN A 4 -4.34 44.09 63.45
C GLN A 4 -3.71 42.94 64.25
N ALA A 5 -2.40 42.83 64.41
CA ALA A 5 -1.16 43.28 63.76
C ALA A 5 -0.04 42.85 64.74
N GLU A 6 1.15 42.53 64.23
CA GLU A 6 2.48 42.36 64.89
C GLU A 6 3.12 41.01 64.48
N GLU A 7 4.39 40.90 64.08
CA GLU A 7 5.45 41.88 63.82
C GLU A 7 6.60 41.13 63.07
N THR A 8 7.27 41.85 62.17
CA THR A 8 8.69 41.73 61.78
C THR A 8 9.31 40.40 61.26
N SER A 9 9.75 40.47 60.00
CA SER A 9 10.80 39.66 59.36
C SER A 9 12.20 40.25 59.67
N PRO A 10 13.30 39.46 59.72
CA PRO A 10 14.09 39.27 58.49
C PRO A 10 14.78 37.89 58.31
N ALA A 11 15.01 37.57 57.03
CA ALA A 11 16.16 36.89 56.40
C ALA A 11 16.76 35.61 57.03
N HIS A 12 16.67 34.47 56.32
CA HIS A 12 17.74 33.94 55.46
C HIS A 12 17.33 32.58 54.85
N GLU A 13 17.76 32.35 53.61
CA GLU A 13 17.66 31.11 52.85
C GLU A 13 18.21 29.89 53.61
N LEU A 14 17.57 28.72 53.49
CA LEU A 14 18.31 27.48 53.27
C LEU A 14 17.45 26.38 52.65
N GLU A 15 18.09 25.70 51.71
CA GLU A 15 17.73 24.46 51.07
C GLU A 15 17.53 23.27 52.03
N THR A 16 17.02 22.20 51.41
CA THR A 16 17.19 20.77 51.70
C THR A 16 16.05 20.07 52.44
N SER A 17 15.54 19.01 51.80
CA SER A 17 15.47 17.70 52.45
C SER A 17 15.14 16.62 51.42
N LYS A 18 16.09 15.71 51.18
CA LYS A 18 15.98 14.33 51.68
C LYS A 18 17.22 13.48 51.37
N SER A 19 18.05 13.42 52.40
CA SER A 19 18.82 12.29 52.95
C SER A 19 18.16 10.90 52.80
N THR A 20 18.80 9.72 52.85
CA THR A 20 20.21 9.21 52.76
C THR A 20 20.13 7.67 52.89
N LYS A 21 21.21 6.99 52.46
CA LYS A 21 21.73 5.64 52.85
C LYS A 21 21.29 4.47 51.96
N ALA A 22 22.17 3.57 51.50
CA ALA A 22 23.48 3.18 52.02
C ALA A 22 24.46 2.67 50.93
N ASN A 23 25.73 3.02 51.16
CA ASN A 23 26.99 2.26 51.07
C ASN A 23 27.49 1.61 49.76
N ALA A 24 28.75 1.96 49.48
CA ALA A 24 29.66 1.41 48.49
C ALA A 24 30.80 0.62 49.16
N ALA A 25 31.32 -0.39 48.45
CA ALA A 25 32.70 -0.90 48.45
C ALA A 25 32.77 -2.07 47.44
N ALA A 26 33.77 -2.33 46.61
CA ALA A 26 34.95 -1.63 46.15
C ALA A 26 35.44 -2.37 44.86
N SER A 27 36.00 -1.60 43.93
CA SER A 27 37.00 -1.97 42.89
C SER A 27 37.09 -3.41 42.35
N THR A 28 36.84 -3.56 41.04
CA THR A 28 37.82 -4.12 40.08
C THR A 28 37.39 -3.71 38.67
N GLY A 29 38.31 -3.13 37.90
CA GLY A 29 38.06 -2.67 36.55
C GLY A 29 37.91 -3.84 35.59
N GLU A 30 36.79 -3.85 34.85
CA GLU A 30 36.72 -4.44 33.52
C GLU A 30 36.00 -3.44 32.61
N THR A 31 36.74 -2.99 31.60
CA THR A 31 36.27 -2.15 30.51
C THR A 31 35.11 -2.84 29.81
N SER A 32 33.87 -2.49 30.16
CA SER A 32 32.70 -2.98 29.43
C SER A 32 32.73 -2.38 28.03
N VAL A 33 33.27 -3.13 27.08
CA VAL A 33 33.14 -2.85 25.65
C VAL A 33 31.65 -2.81 25.37
N LEU A 34 31.11 -1.60 25.22
CA LEU A 34 29.78 -1.33 24.67
C LEU A 34 29.73 -2.02 23.31
N THR A 35 29.23 -3.25 23.32
CA THR A 35 28.94 -4.01 22.11
C THR A 35 27.80 -3.26 21.45
N LYS A 36 28.15 -2.44 20.45
CA LYS A 36 27.19 -1.88 19.51
C LYS A 36 26.23 -3.01 19.12
N PRO A 37 24.89 -2.82 19.20
CA PRO A 37 23.97 -3.87 18.80
C PRO A 37 24.31 -4.25 17.37
N ARG A 38 24.79 -5.50 17.20
CA ARG A 38 25.04 -6.09 15.88
C ARG A 38 23.74 -5.85 15.09
N ARG A 39 23.82 -5.06 14.02
CA ARG A 39 22.68 -4.80 13.13
C ARG A 39 22.05 -6.14 12.80
N SER A 40 20.89 -6.42 13.39
CA SER A 40 20.14 -7.64 13.10
C SER A 40 19.94 -7.70 11.59
N LYS A 41 20.52 -8.72 10.96
CA LYS A 41 20.46 -8.91 9.51
C LYS A 41 18.98 -9.14 9.17
N TYR A 42 18.36 -8.16 8.53
CA TYR A 42 16.93 -8.20 8.19
C TYR A 42 16.54 -9.48 7.44
N ARG A 43 15.35 -10.04 7.74
CA ARG A 43 14.82 -11.28 7.15
C ARG A 43 13.38 -11.08 6.68
N HIS A 44 13.04 -11.68 5.53
CA HIS A 44 11.69 -11.71 4.98
C HIS A 44 10.73 -12.62 5.76
N VAL A 45 11.16 -13.22 6.88
CA VAL A 45 10.33 -14.06 7.76
C VAL A 45 9.59 -13.25 8.83
N ALA A 46 9.98 -11.99 9.05
CA ALA A 46 9.38 -11.14 10.09
C ALA A 46 7.85 -11.09 9.99
N ALA A 47 7.15 -11.49 11.05
CA ALA A 47 5.69 -11.49 11.09
C ALA A 47 5.17 -10.04 11.22
N TYR A 48 4.50 -9.56 10.18
CA TYR A 48 3.86 -8.24 10.16
C TYR A 48 2.39 -8.33 10.58
N HIS A 49 1.77 -9.50 10.41
CA HIS A 49 0.45 -9.83 10.93
C HIS A 49 0.62 -10.81 12.10
N SER A 50 0.73 -10.28 13.31
CA SER A 50 0.90 -11.09 14.54
C SER A 50 -0.28 -10.97 15.50
N GLN A 51 -1.11 -9.94 15.35
CA GLN A 51 -2.20 -9.60 16.26
C GLN A 51 -3.48 -9.36 15.47
N VAL A 52 -4.63 -9.63 16.10
CA VAL A 52 -5.93 -9.21 15.59
C VAL A 52 -6.03 -7.69 15.76
N ARG A 53 -6.40 -6.98 14.70
CA ARG A 53 -6.55 -5.52 14.68
C ARG A 53 -7.76 -5.14 13.84
N HIS A 54 -8.44 -4.07 14.22
CA HIS A 54 -9.59 -3.57 13.48
C HIS A 54 -9.20 -2.36 12.61
N SER A 55 -9.88 -2.16 11.48
CA SER A 55 -9.69 -0.96 10.66
C SER A 55 -10.07 0.30 11.44
N SER A 56 -9.32 1.39 11.26
CA SER A 56 -9.49 2.61 12.08
C SER A 56 -10.87 3.26 12.00
N LEU A 57 -11.63 3.12 10.89
CA LEU A 57 -13.01 3.62 10.79
C LEU A 57 -14.08 2.57 11.17
N SER A 58 -13.68 1.39 11.64
CA SER A 58 -14.62 0.40 12.17
C SER A 58 -15.14 0.82 13.54
N ARG A 59 -16.37 0.43 13.87
CA ARG A 59 -16.93 0.65 15.23
C ARG A 59 -16.19 -0.15 16.30
N ASP A 60 -15.54 -1.25 15.90
CA ASP A 60 -14.79 -2.16 16.77
C ASP A 60 -13.32 -1.70 16.95
N ALA A 61 -12.94 -0.50 16.51
CA ALA A 61 -11.57 -0.01 16.65
C ALA A 61 -11.24 0.35 18.11
N ASP A 62 -10.03 0.00 18.56
CA ASP A 62 -9.56 0.23 19.93
C ASP A 62 -9.46 1.73 20.29
N TRP A 63 -9.45 2.61 19.29
CA TRP A 63 -9.33 4.05 19.46
C TRP A 63 -10.25 4.79 18.48
N THR A 64 -10.83 5.90 18.94
CA THR A 64 -11.66 6.77 18.10
C THR A 64 -10.76 7.67 17.24
N PRO A 65 -10.84 7.60 15.91
CA PRO A 65 -10.04 8.46 15.05
C PRO A 65 -10.41 9.93 15.20
N SER A 66 -9.42 10.81 15.15
CA SER A 66 -9.65 12.26 15.07
C SER A 66 -9.92 12.68 13.62
N PHE A 67 -10.90 13.56 13.40
CA PHE A 67 -11.30 14.04 12.07
C PHE A 67 -10.75 15.45 11.73
N LEU A 68 -9.69 15.88 12.42
CA LEU A 68 -9.12 17.22 12.28
C LEU A 68 -8.64 17.50 10.86
N GLY A 69 -8.01 16.52 10.22
CA GLY A 69 -7.59 16.60 8.82
C GLY A 69 -8.75 16.79 7.86
N PHE A 70 -9.89 16.14 8.10
CA PHE A 70 -11.11 16.35 7.30
C PHE A 70 -11.72 17.73 7.53
N ARG A 71 -11.56 18.33 8.72
CA ARG A 71 -11.97 19.72 8.95
C ARG A 71 -11.15 20.70 8.12
N ASN A 72 -9.83 20.50 8.04
CA ASN A 72 -8.95 21.31 7.18
C ASN A 72 -9.34 21.12 5.69
N LEU A 73 -9.64 19.87 5.30
CA LEU A 73 -10.18 19.58 3.98
C LEU A 73 -11.49 20.32 3.72
N MET A 74 -12.43 20.36 4.67
CA MET A 74 -13.71 21.04 4.51
C MET A 74 -13.53 22.54 4.21
N VAL A 75 -12.56 23.20 4.83
CA VAL A 75 -12.24 24.61 4.53
C VAL A 75 -11.69 24.75 3.10
N LEU A 76 -10.78 23.87 2.68
CA LEU A 76 -10.24 23.87 1.31
C LEU A 76 -11.32 23.55 0.27
N VAL A 77 -12.18 22.59 0.58
CA VAL A 77 -13.32 22.19 -0.24
C VAL A 77 -14.35 23.30 -0.31
N LEU A 78 -14.63 24.07 0.75
CA LEU A 78 -15.53 25.23 0.69
C LEU A 78 -14.98 26.35 -0.20
N VAL A 79 -13.66 26.54 -0.23
CA VAL A 79 -13.01 27.49 -1.15
C VAL A 79 -13.10 27.01 -2.61
N ALA A 80 -12.98 25.70 -2.85
CA ALA A 80 -13.04 25.11 -4.20
C ALA A 80 -14.49 24.83 -4.69
N MET A 81 -15.40 24.44 -3.78
CA MET A 81 -16.82 24.22 -4.00
C MET A 81 -17.56 25.53 -3.79
N ASN A 82 -17.65 26.31 -4.85
CA ASN A 82 -18.90 27.03 -5.04
C ASN A 82 -19.96 25.97 -5.40
N LEU A 83 -20.81 25.56 -4.44
CA LEU A 83 -21.96 24.65 -4.65
C LEU A 83 -22.76 25.00 -5.92
N ARG A 84 -22.75 26.30 -6.26
CA ARG A 84 -23.19 26.88 -7.51
C ARG A 84 -22.81 26.06 -8.76
N LEU A 85 -21.57 25.57 -8.89
CA LEU A 85 -21.09 24.89 -10.10
C LEU A 85 -21.69 23.49 -10.29
N ILE A 86 -22.00 22.80 -9.18
CA ILE A 86 -22.66 21.49 -9.18
C ILE A 86 -24.13 21.67 -9.57
N ILE A 87 -24.80 22.67 -8.99
CA ILE A 87 -26.20 23.00 -9.29
C ILE A 87 -26.33 23.51 -10.73
N GLU A 88 -25.45 24.39 -11.19
CA GLU A 88 -25.43 24.89 -12.58
C GLU A 88 -25.20 23.77 -13.58
N ASN A 89 -24.31 22.80 -13.32
CA ASN A 89 -24.15 21.64 -14.20
C ASN A 89 -25.38 20.74 -14.21
N PHE A 90 -26.02 20.51 -13.06
CA PHE A 90 -27.27 19.75 -12.99
C PHE A 90 -28.40 20.44 -13.78
N MET A 91 -28.52 21.76 -13.65
CA MET A 91 -29.49 22.56 -14.41
C MET A 91 -29.18 22.61 -15.91
N LYS A 92 -27.89 22.67 -16.29
CA LYS A 92 -27.45 22.86 -17.67
C LYS A 92 -27.47 21.58 -18.50
N TYR A 93 -27.15 20.44 -17.90
CA TYR A 93 -27.02 19.18 -18.62
C TYR A 93 -28.10 18.14 -18.27
N GLY A 94 -28.92 18.40 -17.25
CA GLY A 94 -29.90 17.43 -16.75
C GLY A 94 -29.23 16.14 -16.24
N VAL A 95 -30.01 15.07 -16.13
CA VAL A 95 -29.51 13.75 -15.70
C VAL A 95 -28.96 12.99 -16.91
N LEU A 96 -27.65 13.11 -17.19
CA LEU A 96 -26.93 12.32 -18.22
C LEU A 96 -26.65 10.89 -17.74
N ILE A 97 -27.67 10.05 -17.56
CA ILE A 97 -27.46 8.61 -17.33
C ILE A 97 -27.47 7.90 -18.69
N CYS A 98 -26.28 7.71 -19.28
CA CYS A 98 -26.14 6.90 -20.49
C CYS A 98 -25.52 5.54 -20.16
N ILE A 99 -26.37 4.54 -19.84
CA ILE A 99 -25.94 3.15 -19.59
C ILE A 99 -25.36 2.51 -20.86
N LYS A 100 -25.82 2.92 -22.05
CA LYS A 100 -25.34 2.43 -23.36
C LYS A 100 -24.04 3.07 -23.86
N CYS A 101 -23.49 4.07 -23.15
CA CYS A 101 -22.28 4.77 -23.62
C CYS A 101 -20.97 4.03 -23.30
N HIS A 102 -21.02 2.97 -22.48
CA HIS A 102 -19.92 2.02 -22.33
C HIS A 102 -20.10 0.90 -23.35
N ASP A 103 -19.34 0.94 -24.44
CA ASP A 103 -19.32 -0.13 -25.45
C ASP A 103 -18.57 -1.34 -24.89
N TYR A 104 -19.26 -2.14 -24.08
CA TYR A 104 -18.77 -3.41 -23.57
C TYR A 104 -18.70 -4.42 -24.71
N ARG A 105 -17.59 -4.41 -25.45
CA ARG A 105 -17.32 -5.42 -26.47
C ARG A 105 -17.31 -6.82 -25.85
N GLN A 106 -18.10 -7.73 -26.40
CA GLN A 106 -18.15 -9.12 -25.94
C GLN A 106 -16.77 -9.79 -25.94
N ARG A 107 -15.91 -9.46 -26.91
CA ARG A 107 -14.52 -9.92 -26.98
C ARG A 107 -13.70 -9.49 -25.76
N ASP A 108 -13.86 -8.25 -25.29
CA ASP A 108 -13.11 -7.71 -24.16
C ASP A 108 -13.55 -8.39 -22.85
N ILE A 109 -14.85 -8.69 -22.71
CA ILE A 109 -15.38 -9.44 -21.56
C ILE A 109 -14.82 -10.86 -21.52
N VAL A 110 -14.87 -11.56 -22.65
CA VAL A 110 -14.40 -12.95 -22.75
C VAL A 110 -12.89 -13.02 -22.48
N LEU A 111 -12.09 -12.20 -23.17
CA LEU A 111 -10.64 -12.17 -22.95
C LEU A 111 -10.28 -11.73 -21.53
N GLY A 112 -10.94 -10.70 -21.00
CA GLY A 112 -10.74 -10.24 -19.63
C GLY A 112 -11.06 -11.32 -18.60
N SER A 113 -12.14 -12.08 -18.79
CA SER A 113 -12.54 -13.16 -17.88
C SER A 113 -11.59 -14.35 -17.94
N ILE A 114 -11.16 -14.75 -19.14
CA ILE A 114 -10.13 -15.79 -19.32
C ILE A 114 -8.84 -15.38 -18.61
N LEU A 115 -8.38 -14.14 -18.83
CA LEU A 115 -7.16 -13.64 -18.23
C LEU A 115 -7.26 -13.59 -16.70
N PHE A 116 -8.37 -13.06 -16.18
CA PHE A 116 -8.63 -12.99 -14.73
C PHE A 116 -8.63 -14.39 -14.08
N ALA A 117 -9.12 -15.41 -14.78
CA ALA A 117 -9.12 -16.79 -14.28
C ALA A 117 -7.72 -17.46 -14.37
N LEU A 118 -6.93 -17.13 -15.39
CA LEU A 118 -5.59 -17.72 -15.62
C LEU A 118 -4.50 -17.11 -14.74
N VAL A 119 -4.59 -15.82 -14.41
CA VAL A 119 -3.56 -15.13 -13.62
C VAL A 119 -3.26 -15.85 -12.28
N PRO A 120 -4.26 -16.29 -11.49
CA PRO A 120 -4.03 -17.08 -10.29
C PRO A 120 -3.27 -18.40 -10.49
N CYS A 121 -3.31 -19.01 -11.68
CA CYS A 121 -2.57 -20.24 -11.98
C CYS A 121 -1.07 -20.07 -11.73
N HIS A 122 -0.52 -18.86 -11.90
CA HIS A 122 0.87 -18.58 -11.60
C HIS A 122 1.22 -18.72 -10.11
N LEU A 123 0.27 -18.55 -9.17
CA LEU A 123 0.50 -18.87 -7.76
C LEU A 123 0.65 -20.38 -7.55
N PHE A 124 -0.14 -21.20 -8.25
CA PHE A 124 -0.01 -22.66 -8.19
C PHE A 124 1.31 -23.13 -8.81
N THR A 125 1.77 -22.50 -9.90
CA THR A 125 3.12 -22.73 -10.43
C THR A 125 4.19 -22.40 -9.38
N ALA A 126 4.07 -21.27 -8.68
CA ALA A 126 4.99 -20.93 -7.59
C ALA A 126 4.94 -21.95 -6.44
N TYR A 127 3.77 -22.50 -6.14
CA TYR A 127 3.63 -23.59 -5.17
C TYR A 127 4.34 -24.86 -5.62
N ILE A 128 4.21 -25.28 -6.87
CA ILE A 128 4.90 -26.48 -7.40
C ILE A 128 6.42 -26.31 -7.32
N ILE A 129 6.94 -25.13 -7.69
CA ILE A 129 8.36 -24.81 -7.56
C ILE A 129 8.81 -24.96 -6.10
N GLU A 130 8.07 -24.37 -5.17
CA GLU A 130 8.44 -24.43 -3.75
C GLU A 130 8.26 -25.82 -3.14
N LEU A 131 7.26 -26.60 -3.59
CA LEU A 131 7.05 -27.98 -3.17
C LEU A 131 8.23 -28.88 -3.56
N ALA A 132 8.72 -28.74 -4.79
CA ALA A 132 9.91 -29.46 -5.25
C ALA A 132 11.15 -29.08 -4.40
N THR A 133 11.36 -27.79 -4.15
CA THR A 133 12.50 -27.30 -3.35
C THR A 133 12.39 -27.68 -1.88
N ALA A 134 11.18 -27.68 -1.30
CA ALA A 134 10.92 -28.13 0.06
C ALA A 134 11.18 -29.64 0.22
N GLY A 135 10.79 -30.44 -0.78
CA GLY A 135 11.09 -31.87 -0.84
C GLY A 135 12.59 -32.16 -0.85
N ALA A 136 13.36 -31.39 -1.63
CA ALA A 136 14.82 -31.49 -1.63
C ALA A 136 15.42 -31.11 -0.27
N ALA A 137 15.00 -29.99 0.33
CA ALA A 137 15.49 -29.54 1.64
C ALA A 137 15.19 -30.56 2.75
N LYS A 138 14.01 -31.18 2.75
CA LYS A 138 13.63 -32.22 3.72
C LYS A 138 14.53 -33.45 3.62
N LYS A 139 14.91 -33.87 2.40
CA LYS A 139 15.84 -34.98 2.20
C LYS A 139 17.23 -34.67 2.76
N THR A 140 17.72 -33.44 2.58
CA THR A 140 19.03 -33.02 3.11
C THR A 140 19.10 -33.03 4.64
N VAL A 141 18.02 -32.59 5.32
CA VAL A 141 17.95 -32.57 6.80
C VAL A 141 17.76 -33.98 7.39
N GLY A 142 17.10 -34.88 6.68
CA GLY A 142 16.85 -36.25 7.14
C GLY A 142 18.06 -37.19 7.05
N GLN A 143 19.20 -36.75 6.51
CA GLN A 143 20.42 -37.56 6.43
C GLN A 143 21.21 -37.50 7.75
N PRO A 144 21.83 -38.63 8.17
CA PRO A 144 22.57 -38.71 9.44
C PRO A 144 23.78 -37.76 9.48
N LYS A 145 24.34 -37.52 10.68
CA LYS A 145 25.44 -36.56 10.94
C LYS A 145 26.53 -36.64 9.87
N LYS A 146 26.58 -35.61 9.03
CA LYS A 146 27.49 -35.45 7.91
C LYS A 146 28.86 -34.96 8.34
N THR A 147 29.90 -35.41 7.64
CA THR A 147 31.25 -34.84 7.73
C THR A 147 31.26 -33.39 7.24
N ASP A 148 32.28 -32.62 7.60
CA ASP A 148 32.34 -31.20 7.21
C ASP A 148 32.48 -31.02 5.68
N GLU A 149 33.11 -31.97 4.98
CA GLU A 149 33.18 -32.00 3.51
C GLU A 149 31.79 -32.21 2.87
N GLU A 150 30.97 -33.10 3.44
CA GLU A 150 29.59 -33.33 2.99
C GLU A 150 28.71 -32.10 3.23
N LYS A 151 28.93 -31.36 4.33
CA LYS A 151 28.24 -30.09 4.60
C LYS A 151 28.63 -29.02 3.59
N GLU A 152 29.91 -28.91 3.22
CA GLU A 152 30.37 -27.96 2.21
C GLU A 152 29.79 -28.28 0.82
N HIS A 153 29.80 -29.56 0.44
CA HIS A 153 29.20 -30.03 -0.82
C HIS A 153 27.70 -29.72 -0.87
N ASP A 154 26.96 -30.05 0.18
CA ASP A 154 25.54 -29.70 0.30
C ASP A 154 25.30 -28.20 0.23
N GLN A 155 26.17 -27.39 0.83
CA GLN A 155 26.05 -25.94 0.80
C GLN A 155 26.31 -25.36 -0.59
N GLN A 156 27.14 -26.00 -1.41
CA GLN A 156 27.35 -25.65 -2.83
C GLN A 156 26.15 -26.06 -3.70
N VAL A 157 25.67 -27.30 -3.56
CA VAL A 157 24.46 -27.79 -4.26
C VAL A 157 23.25 -26.94 -3.87
N PHE A 158 23.16 -26.55 -2.61
CA PHE A 158 22.12 -25.65 -2.11
C PHE A 158 22.21 -24.25 -2.74
N ARG A 159 23.41 -23.66 -2.83
CA ARG A 159 23.61 -22.37 -3.50
C ARG A 159 23.22 -22.43 -4.98
N SER A 160 23.47 -23.55 -5.65
CA SER A 160 23.06 -23.78 -7.03
C SER A 160 21.53 -23.91 -7.15
N THR A 161 20.92 -24.81 -6.36
CA THR A 161 19.46 -25.03 -6.27
C THR A 161 18.72 -23.73 -5.93
N TRP A 162 19.32 -22.90 -5.08
CA TRP A 162 18.83 -21.57 -4.73
C TRP A 162 18.75 -20.65 -5.95
N ARG A 163 19.82 -20.56 -6.75
CA ARG A 163 19.83 -19.72 -7.96
C ARG A 163 18.77 -20.18 -8.97
N TYR A 164 18.62 -21.49 -9.16
CA TYR A 164 17.57 -22.05 -10.03
C TYR A 164 16.17 -21.75 -9.50
N THR A 165 15.92 -21.97 -8.20
CA THR A 165 14.60 -21.68 -7.59
C THR A 165 14.25 -20.20 -7.71
N ALA A 166 15.20 -19.30 -7.42
CA ALA A 166 15.01 -17.87 -7.56
C ALA A 166 14.75 -17.45 -9.01
N PHE A 167 15.46 -18.04 -9.96
CA PHE A 167 15.26 -17.82 -11.39
C PHE A 167 13.85 -18.27 -11.83
N LEU A 168 13.42 -19.47 -11.45
CA LEU A 168 12.09 -20.00 -11.80
C LEU A 168 10.95 -19.15 -11.21
N HIS A 169 11.06 -18.72 -9.96
CA HIS A 169 10.07 -17.81 -9.38
C HIS A 169 10.05 -16.45 -10.07
N THR A 170 11.22 -15.91 -10.42
CA THR A 170 11.33 -14.64 -11.14
C THR A 170 10.72 -14.76 -12.52
N LEU A 171 11.04 -15.82 -13.26
CA LEU A 171 10.46 -16.11 -14.57
C LEU A 171 8.94 -16.23 -14.49
N ASN A 172 8.42 -17.01 -13.54
CA ASN A 172 6.98 -17.18 -13.36
C ASN A 172 6.26 -15.87 -13.01
N ALA A 173 6.82 -15.07 -12.10
CA ALA A 173 6.27 -13.75 -11.76
C ALA A 173 6.30 -12.82 -12.98
N THR A 174 7.44 -12.72 -13.67
CA THR A 174 7.57 -11.88 -14.87
C THR A 174 6.63 -12.31 -15.98
N LEU A 175 6.44 -13.61 -16.22
CA LEU A 175 5.48 -14.12 -17.21
C LEU A 175 4.04 -13.75 -16.85
N CYS A 176 3.65 -13.89 -15.57
CA CYS A 176 2.33 -13.49 -15.08
C CYS A 176 2.01 -12.04 -15.44
N LEU A 177 2.95 -11.14 -15.18
CA LEU A 177 2.77 -9.71 -15.45
C LEU A 177 2.86 -9.43 -16.95
N ALA A 178 3.91 -9.89 -17.63
CA ALA A 178 4.15 -9.59 -19.04
C ALA A 178 3.04 -10.10 -19.98
N VAL A 179 2.54 -11.32 -19.77
CA VAL A 179 1.46 -11.88 -20.59
C VAL A 179 0.17 -11.08 -20.38
N THR A 180 -0.17 -10.75 -19.13
CA THR A 180 -1.35 -9.94 -18.82
C THR A 180 -1.23 -8.57 -19.47
N SER A 181 -0.11 -7.86 -19.23
CA SER A 181 0.15 -6.54 -19.78
C SER A 181 0.09 -6.53 -21.31
N PHE A 182 0.63 -7.55 -21.97
CA PHE A 182 0.57 -7.71 -23.44
C PHE A 182 -0.87 -7.91 -23.93
N VAL A 183 -1.62 -8.80 -23.29
CA VAL A 183 -3.01 -9.08 -23.70
C VAL A 183 -3.89 -7.85 -23.49
N VAL A 184 -3.74 -7.16 -22.36
CA VAL A 184 -4.50 -5.94 -22.06
C VAL A 184 -4.16 -4.85 -23.07
N TYR A 185 -2.88 -4.60 -23.36
CA TYR A 185 -2.45 -3.53 -24.27
C TYR A 185 -2.83 -3.77 -25.75
N PHE A 186 -2.83 -5.02 -26.24
CA PHE A 186 -3.09 -5.26 -27.66
C PHE A 186 -4.51 -5.71 -27.97
N TYR A 187 -5.22 -6.31 -27.02
CA TYR A 187 -6.49 -6.98 -27.31
C TYR A 187 -7.68 -6.45 -26.51
N ILE A 188 -7.48 -5.86 -25.32
CA ILE A 188 -8.58 -5.32 -24.49
C ILE A 188 -8.69 -3.81 -24.72
N HIS A 189 -9.80 -3.36 -25.29
CA HIS A 189 -9.99 -1.96 -25.63
C HIS A 189 -10.81 -1.20 -24.59
N HIS A 190 -11.59 -1.88 -23.75
CA HIS A 190 -12.32 -1.27 -22.66
C HIS A 190 -11.40 -0.94 -21.46
N PRO A 191 -11.12 0.34 -21.15
CA PRO A 191 -10.14 0.73 -20.13
C PRO A 191 -10.45 0.15 -18.75
N GLY A 192 -11.73 0.11 -18.36
CA GLY A 192 -12.12 -0.43 -17.06
C GLY A 192 -11.86 -1.93 -16.90
N ILE A 193 -12.03 -2.73 -17.96
CA ILE A 193 -11.76 -4.18 -17.90
C ILE A 193 -10.24 -4.39 -17.88
N GLY A 194 -9.52 -3.63 -18.71
CA GLY A 194 -8.06 -3.63 -18.70
C GLY A 194 -7.47 -3.29 -17.34
N THR A 195 -7.96 -2.22 -16.69
CA THR A 195 -7.50 -1.83 -15.34
C THR A 195 -7.78 -2.89 -14.30
N LEU A 196 -8.95 -3.56 -14.34
CA LEU A 196 -9.26 -4.66 -13.42
C LEU A 196 -8.33 -5.86 -13.62
N CYS A 197 -8.05 -6.23 -14.86
CA CYS A 197 -7.13 -7.34 -15.17
C CYS A 197 -5.70 -7.00 -14.76
N GLU A 198 -5.22 -5.80 -15.08
CA GLU A 198 -3.87 -5.35 -14.75
C GLU A 198 -3.68 -5.23 -13.23
N LEU A 199 -4.67 -4.68 -12.52
CA LEU A 199 -4.67 -4.63 -11.06
C LEU A 199 -4.57 -6.04 -10.45
N HIS A 200 -5.35 -6.99 -10.95
CA HIS A 200 -5.27 -8.38 -10.50
C HIS A 200 -3.88 -8.98 -10.75
N ALA A 201 -3.31 -8.78 -11.94
CA ALA A 201 -1.97 -9.27 -12.27
C ALA A 201 -0.88 -8.68 -11.39
N ILE A 202 -0.93 -7.38 -11.09
CA ILE A 202 0.01 -6.75 -10.15
C ILE A 202 -0.15 -7.33 -8.75
N ILE A 203 -1.38 -7.53 -8.26
CA ILE A 203 -1.62 -8.14 -6.94
C ILE A 203 -1.03 -9.55 -6.88
N VAL A 204 -1.28 -10.38 -7.90
CA VAL A 204 -0.77 -11.75 -7.96
C VAL A 204 0.75 -11.78 -8.12
N TRP A 205 1.32 -10.88 -8.91
CA TRP A 205 2.77 -10.70 -9.04
C TRP A 205 3.42 -10.41 -7.68
N LEU A 206 2.89 -9.44 -6.92
CA LEU A 206 3.36 -9.11 -5.57
C LEU A 206 3.24 -10.32 -4.62
N LYS A 207 2.10 -11.04 -4.68
CA LYS A 207 1.89 -12.25 -3.86
C LYS A 207 2.89 -13.36 -4.20
N ILE A 208 3.17 -13.62 -5.49
CA ILE A 208 4.17 -14.61 -5.93
C ILE A 208 5.55 -14.24 -5.38
N CYS A 209 5.97 -12.98 -5.51
CA CYS A 209 7.23 -12.51 -4.97
C CYS A 209 7.29 -12.69 -3.44
N SER A 210 6.25 -12.30 -2.72
CA SER A 210 6.20 -12.43 -1.26
C SER A 210 6.28 -13.90 -0.80
N TYR A 211 5.55 -14.80 -1.48
CA TYR A 211 5.57 -16.24 -1.23
C TYR A 211 6.97 -16.81 -1.42
N ALA A 212 7.63 -16.49 -2.55
CA ALA A 212 8.99 -16.95 -2.84
C ALA A 212 10.03 -16.44 -1.83
N PHE A 213 9.99 -15.15 -1.49
CA PHE A 213 10.95 -14.55 -0.55
C PHE A 213 10.81 -15.09 0.88
N THR A 214 9.58 -15.29 1.34
CA THR A 214 9.34 -15.75 2.70
C THR A 214 9.67 -17.23 2.85
N ASN A 215 9.25 -18.09 1.91
CA ASN A 215 9.59 -19.52 1.95
C ASN A 215 11.09 -19.76 1.76
N ARG A 216 11.79 -18.92 1.00
CA ARG A 216 13.26 -18.94 0.98
C ARG A 216 13.85 -18.81 2.37
N ASP A 217 13.47 -17.77 3.10
CA ASP A 217 14.11 -17.49 4.38
C ASP A 217 13.68 -18.52 5.45
N LEU A 218 12.46 -19.07 5.36
CA LEU A 218 12.02 -20.22 6.16
C LEU A 218 12.84 -21.49 5.87
N ARG A 219 13.12 -21.77 4.60
CA ARG A 219 13.98 -22.88 4.19
C ARG A 219 15.41 -22.71 4.68
N LEU A 220 15.94 -21.48 4.63
CA LEU A 220 17.27 -21.17 5.19
C LEU A 220 17.34 -21.40 6.70
N ALA A 221 16.26 -21.08 7.43
CA ALA A 221 16.14 -21.33 8.86
C ALA A 221 16.10 -22.84 9.17
N LEU A 222 15.37 -23.63 8.38
CA LEU A 222 15.32 -25.09 8.52
C LEU A 222 16.71 -25.74 8.34
N LEU A 223 17.49 -25.26 7.37
CA LEU A 223 18.81 -25.84 7.04
C LEU A 223 19.94 -25.42 7.98
N ASN A 224 19.82 -24.29 8.66
CA ASN A 224 20.85 -23.79 9.59
C ASN A 224 20.25 -23.45 10.97
N PRO A 225 19.87 -24.46 11.77
CA PRO A 225 19.21 -24.23 13.07
C PRO A 225 20.08 -23.48 14.08
N SER A 226 21.39 -23.74 14.07
CA SER A 226 22.38 -23.11 14.97
C SER A 226 22.64 -21.63 14.68
N SER A 227 22.15 -21.11 13.55
CA SER A 227 22.26 -19.70 13.17
C SER A 227 20.99 -18.89 13.49
N ASP A 228 19.99 -19.47 14.16
CA ASP A 228 18.63 -18.94 14.24
C ASP A 228 18.20 -18.46 15.65
N PRO A 229 18.31 -17.16 15.98
CA PRO A 229 17.85 -16.62 17.25
C PRO A 229 16.39 -16.09 17.26
N GLY A 230 15.50 -16.40 16.29
CA GLY A 230 14.09 -15.98 16.45
C GLY A 230 13.18 -16.03 15.23
N LEU A 231 12.71 -17.21 14.86
CA LEU A 231 11.45 -17.31 14.10
C LEU A 231 10.30 -16.75 14.94
N PRO A 232 9.36 -15.99 14.35
CA PRO A 232 8.17 -15.54 15.07
C PRO A 232 7.41 -16.71 15.69
N GLU A 233 7.01 -16.57 16.96
CA GLU A 233 6.30 -17.63 17.71
C GLU A 233 5.03 -18.11 17.00
N ILE A 234 4.33 -17.23 16.29
CA ILE A 234 3.13 -17.56 15.53
C ILE A 234 3.36 -18.67 14.49
N TYR A 235 4.58 -18.82 13.98
CA TYR A 235 4.94 -19.87 13.00
C TYR A 235 5.16 -21.24 13.65
N ALA A 236 5.26 -21.35 14.98
CA ALA A 236 5.40 -22.63 15.67
C ALA A 236 4.21 -23.57 15.40
N SER A 237 3.01 -23.00 15.18
CA SER A 237 1.80 -23.78 14.84
C SER A 237 1.83 -24.38 13.42
N CYS A 238 2.55 -23.75 12.48
CA CYS A 238 2.72 -24.25 11.12
C CYS A 238 4.15 -23.97 10.62
N PRO A 239 5.13 -24.79 11.04
CA PRO A 239 6.53 -24.61 10.66
C PRO A 239 6.78 -25.09 9.23
N TYR A 240 7.83 -24.57 8.59
CA TYR A 240 8.29 -25.06 7.31
C TYR A 240 8.89 -26.47 7.45
N PRO A 241 8.62 -27.43 6.54
CA PRO A 241 7.87 -27.30 5.27
C PRO A 241 6.37 -27.65 5.37
N ARG A 242 5.79 -27.79 6.56
CA ARG A 242 4.36 -28.15 6.73
C ARG A 242 3.40 -27.08 6.22
N ASN A 243 3.87 -25.84 6.05
CA ASN A 243 3.10 -24.75 5.47
C ASN A 243 2.94 -24.85 3.94
N ILE A 244 3.70 -25.73 3.27
CA ILE A 244 3.61 -25.91 1.81
C ILE A 244 2.44 -26.85 1.51
N THR A 245 1.23 -26.30 1.59
CA THR A 245 -0.02 -26.97 1.23
C THR A 245 -0.86 -26.10 0.31
N ILE A 246 -1.71 -26.73 -0.50
CA ILE A 246 -2.65 -26.02 -1.39
C ILE A 246 -3.60 -25.15 -0.56
N GLU A 247 -4.05 -25.63 0.61
CA GLU A 247 -4.93 -24.86 1.50
C GLU A 247 -4.26 -23.56 1.96
N ASN A 248 -3.00 -23.61 2.40
CA ASN A 248 -2.28 -22.43 2.87
C ASN A 248 -2.09 -21.40 1.73
N LEU A 249 -1.74 -21.89 0.54
CA LEU A 249 -1.60 -21.05 -0.65
C LEU A 249 -2.93 -20.40 -1.05
N CYS A 250 -4.02 -21.16 -1.12
CA CYS A 250 -5.34 -20.65 -1.47
C CYS A 250 -5.84 -19.63 -0.44
N TYR A 251 -5.58 -19.87 0.85
CA TYR A 251 -5.88 -18.89 1.89
C TYR A 251 -5.10 -17.59 1.66
N PHE A 252 -3.80 -17.66 1.38
CA PHE A 252 -2.99 -16.48 1.10
C PHE A 252 -3.42 -15.76 -0.17
N TRP A 253 -3.80 -16.49 -1.22
CA TRP A 253 -4.29 -15.91 -2.47
C TRP A 253 -5.48 -14.97 -2.20
N LEU A 254 -6.48 -15.45 -1.45
CA LEU A 254 -7.70 -14.69 -1.14
C LEU A 254 -7.55 -13.72 0.04
N ALA A 255 -6.56 -13.91 0.92
CA ALA A 255 -6.36 -13.01 2.04
C ALA A 255 -6.07 -11.56 1.58
N PRO A 256 -6.65 -10.54 2.23
CA PRO A 256 -6.50 -9.13 1.87
C PRO A 256 -5.14 -8.54 2.31
N THR A 257 -4.06 -9.28 2.08
CA THR A 257 -2.68 -8.88 2.32
C THR A 257 -1.78 -9.30 1.16
N LEU A 258 -0.71 -8.55 0.93
CA LEU A 258 0.31 -8.84 -0.07
C LEU A 258 1.53 -9.56 0.52
N VAL A 259 1.53 -9.76 1.84
CA VAL A 259 2.65 -10.32 2.58
C VAL A 259 2.34 -11.74 3.02
N TYR A 260 3.08 -12.71 2.48
CA TYR A 260 2.95 -14.12 2.84
C TYR A 260 3.49 -14.39 4.25
N GLN A 261 2.75 -15.22 4.98
CA GLN A 261 3.13 -15.79 6.27
C GLN A 261 2.59 -17.20 6.34
N SER A 262 3.29 -18.11 7.01
CA SER A 262 2.76 -19.48 7.20
C SER A 262 1.48 -19.48 8.05
N VAL A 263 1.37 -18.52 8.97
CA VAL A 263 0.25 -18.39 9.89
C VAL A 263 -0.18 -16.93 9.96
N TYR A 264 -1.50 -16.72 10.04
CA TYR A 264 -2.15 -15.42 10.19
C TYR A 264 -3.06 -15.43 11.42
N PRO A 265 -3.23 -14.29 12.12
CA PRO A 265 -4.23 -14.16 13.16
C PRO A 265 -5.63 -14.38 12.55
N ARG A 266 -6.44 -15.23 13.18
CA ARG A 266 -7.80 -15.58 12.71
C ARG A 266 -8.89 -15.17 13.69
N THR A 267 -10.04 -14.72 13.17
CA THR A 267 -11.24 -14.50 13.99
C THR A 267 -11.95 -15.83 14.31
N SER A 268 -12.74 -15.89 15.38
CA SER A 268 -13.42 -17.12 15.82
C SER A 268 -14.57 -17.56 14.92
N SER A 269 -15.32 -16.61 14.36
CA SER A 269 -16.48 -16.86 13.49
C SER A 269 -16.60 -15.78 12.41
N VAL A 270 -17.45 -16.03 11.41
CA VAL A 270 -17.79 -15.08 10.34
C VAL A 270 -19.11 -14.40 10.67
N ARG A 271 -19.11 -13.07 10.77
CA ARG A 271 -20.31 -12.25 11.01
C ARG A 271 -20.96 -11.87 9.69
N TRP A 272 -21.90 -12.69 9.20
CA TRP A 272 -22.56 -12.46 7.90
C TRP A 272 -23.33 -11.14 7.79
N SER A 273 -23.89 -10.63 8.89
CA SER A 273 -24.52 -9.31 8.91
C SER A 273 -23.52 -8.18 8.66
N PHE A 274 -22.30 -8.30 9.20
CA PHE A 274 -21.20 -7.38 8.92
C PHE A 274 -20.78 -7.47 7.45
N VAL A 275 -20.62 -8.68 6.91
CA VAL A 275 -20.29 -8.90 5.48
C VAL A 275 -21.35 -8.27 4.57
N ALA A 276 -22.63 -8.55 4.79
CA ALA A 276 -23.73 -8.01 4.01
C ALA A 276 -23.76 -6.48 4.04
N LYS A 277 -23.59 -5.87 5.23
CA LYS A 277 -23.50 -4.41 5.38
C LYS A 277 -22.33 -3.82 4.59
N ARG A 278 -21.13 -4.42 4.69
CA ARG A 278 -19.95 -3.95 3.95
C ARG A 278 -20.15 -4.09 2.44
N LEU A 279 -20.74 -5.18 1.96
CA LEU A 279 -21.03 -5.37 0.53
C LEU A 279 -22.09 -4.39 0.01
N ALA A 280 -23.11 -4.07 0.81
CA ALA A 280 -24.10 -3.05 0.48
C ALA A 280 -23.46 -1.66 0.38
N GLU A 281 -22.58 -1.30 1.32
CA GLU A 281 -21.81 -0.04 1.26
C GLU A 281 -20.91 0.01 0.01
N PHE A 282 -20.24 -1.08 -0.34
CA PHE A 282 -19.44 -1.18 -1.56
C PHE A 282 -20.29 -0.97 -2.82
N GLY A 283 -21.43 -1.65 -2.92
CA GLY A 283 -22.36 -1.51 -4.05
C GLY A 283 -22.90 -0.08 -4.18
N GLY A 284 -23.39 0.50 -3.07
CA GLY A 284 -23.91 1.87 -3.05
C GLY A 284 -22.85 2.92 -3.45
N LEU A 285 -21.63 2.80 -2.90
CA LEU A 285 -20.53 3.70 -3.25
C LEU A 285 -20.06 3.51 -4.70
N SER A 286 -20.10 2.29 -5.24
CA SER A 286 -19.75 2.04 -6.65
C SER A 286 -20.73 2.72 -7.60
N VAL A 287 -22.03 2.63 -7.31
CA VAL A 287 -23.07 3.34 -8.07
C VAL A 287 -22.89 4.86 -7.93
N PHE A 288 -22.61 5.35 -6.72
CA PHE A 288 -22.36 6.77 -6.47
C PHE A 288 -21.15 7.30 -7.26
N ILE A 289 -20.04 6.56 -7.27
CA ILE A 289 -18.83 6.90 -8.04
C ILE A 289 -19.14 6.92 -9.55
N TRP A 290 -19.88 5.92 -10.04
CA TRP A 290 -20.27 5.86 -11.45
C TRP A 290 -21.14 7.07 -11.84
N LEU A 291 -22.13 7.42 -11.02
CA LEU A 291 -22.96 8.61 -11.23
C LEU A 291 -22.13 9.89 -11.22
N LEU A 292 -21.24 10.08 -10.24
CA LEU A 292 -20.39 11.28 -10.20
C LEU A 292 -19.46 11.37 -11.41
N SER A 293 -18.93 10.24 -11.85
CA SER A 293 -18.05 10.16 -13.01
C SER A 293 -18.78 10.51 -14.30
N ALA A 294 -19.98 9.95 -14.50
CA ALA A 294 -20.80 10.18 -15.69
C ALA A 294 -21.36 11.61 -15.75
N GLN A 295 -21.84 12.13 -14.62
CA GLN A 295 -22.55 13.41 -14.57
C GLN A 295 -21.65 14.63 -14.45
N TYR A 296 -20.52 14.49 -13.76
CA TYR A 296 -19.67 15.64 -13.44
C TYR A 296 -18.28 15.50 -14.04
N ALA A 297 -17.60 14.36 -13.86
CA ALA A 297 -16.23 14.22 -14.36
C ALA A 297 -16.19 14.22 -15.90
N ALA A 298 -17.02 13.40 -16.55
CA ALA A 298 -17.01 13.25 -18.01
C ALA A 298 -17.34 14.55 -18.77
N PRO A 299 -18.37 15.34 -18.41
CA PRO A 299 -18.64 16.61 -19.09
C PRO A 299 -17.52 17.64 -18.88
N VAL A 300 -16.94 17.72 -17.68
CA VAL A 300 -15.82 18.63 -17.39
C VAL A 300 -14.59 18.24 -18.21
N LEU A 301 -14.29 16.95 -18.29
CA LEU A 301 -13.18 16.42 -19.09
C LEU A 301 -13.38 16.68 -20.58
N ARG A 302 -14.57 16.43 -21.14
CA ARG A 302 -14.89 16.70 -22.55
C ARG A 302 -14.76 18.19 -22.90
N ASN A 303 -15.29 19.07 -22.06
CA ASN A 303 -15.18 20.52 -22.24
C ASN A 303 -13.74 21.06 -22.09
N SER A 304 -12.82 20.24 -21.57
CA SER A 304 -11.42 20.61 -21.39
C SER A 304 -10.53 20.23 -22.59
N ILE A 305 -11.00 19.35 -23.48
CA ILE A 305 -10.23 18.85 -24.63
C ILE A 305 -9.79 20.00 -25.54
N ASP A 306 -10.74 20.85 -25.96
CA ASP A 306 -10.46 21.95 -26.89
C ASP A 306 -9.52 23.01 -26.29
N LYS A 307 -9.53 23.16 -24.97
CA LYS A 307 -8.67 24.12 -24.26
C LYS A 307 -7.25 23.62 -24.05
N ILE A 308 -7.07 22.32 -23.81
CA ILE A 308 -5.74 21.70 -23.73
C ILE A 308 -5.05 21.75 -25.10
N ALA A 309 -5.80 21.57 -26.19
CA ALA A 309 -5.26 21.63 -27.55
C ALA A 309 -4.61 23.00 -27.90
N VAL A 310 -5.05 24.08 -27.24
CA VAL A 310 -4.55 25.45 -27.47
C VAL A 310 -3.42 25.84 -26.49
N MET A 311 -3.03 24.95 -25.56
CA MET A 311 -1.96 25.18 -24.56
C MET A 311 -2.11 26.44 -23.71
N ASP A 312 -3.33 26.91 -23.43
CA ASP A 312 -3.54 28.02 -22.50
C ASP A 312 -3.42 27.54 -21.05
N ILE A 313 -2.28 27.83 -20.42
CA ILE A 313 -1.94 27.40 -19.05
C ILE A 313 -2.97 27.90 -18.04
N ALA A 314 -3.48 29.13 -18.20
CA ALA A 314 -4.47 29.70 -17.27
C ALA A 314 -5.81 28.93 -17.38
N SER A 315 -6.26 28.65 -18.60
CA SER A 315 -7.42 27.78 -18.83
C SER A 315 -7.21 26.36 -18.30
N ILE A 316 -6.04 25.77 -18.49
CA ILE A 316 -5.74 24.42 -17.97
C ILE A 316 -5.82 24.41 -16.44
N LEU A 317 -5.24 25.40 -15.77
CA LEU A 317 -5.28 25.52 -14.32
C LEU A 317 -6.72 25.68 -13.81
N GLU A 318 -7.53 26.51 -14.47
CA GLU A 318 -8.96 26.65 -14.17
C GLU A 318 -9.72 25.32 -14.27
N ARG A 319 -9.44 24.52 -15.32
CA ARG A 319 -10.07 23.20 -15.51
C ARG A 319 -9.62 22.17 -14.49
N VAL A 320 -8.32 22.17 -14.15
CA VAL A 320 -7.79 21.31 -13.08
C VAL A 320 -8.46 21.64 -11.75
N MET A 321 -8.67 22.92 -11.41
CA MET A 321 -9.41 23.32 -10.21
C MET A 321 -10.86 22.83 -10.22
N LYS A 322 -11.57 22.96 -11.35
CA LYS A 322 -12.94 22.44 -11.49
C LYS A 322 -13.01 20.92 -11.35
N LEU A 323 -12.04 20.20 -11.92
CA LEU A 323 -11.97 18.74 -11.85
C LEU A 323 -11.52 18.24 -10.47
N SER A 324 -10.65 19.00 -9.79
CA SER A 324 -10.06 18.66 -8.49
C SER A 324 -11.12 18.27 -7.46
N THR A 325 -12.18 19.08 -7.34
CA THR A 325 -13.25 18.83 -6.37
C THR A 325 -13.97 17.51 -6.63
N ILE A 326 -14.39 17.25 -7.87
CA ILE A 326 -15.11 16.04 -8.23
C ILE A 326 -14.20 14.82 -8.08
N SER A 327 -12.94 14.96 -8.52
CA SER A 327 -11.90 13.94 -8.39
C SER A 327 -11.67 13.56 -6.92
N LEU A 328 -11.57 14.55 -6.02
CA LEU A 328 -11.44 14.32 -4.58
C LEU A 328 -12.60 13.49 -4.02
N VAL A 329 -13.84 13.86 -4.32
CA VAL A 329 -15.02 13.13 -3.81
C VAL A 329 -15.04 11.69 -4.34
N ILE A 330 -14.79 11.50 -5.64
CA ILE A 330 -14.72 10.17 -6.25
C ILE A 330 -13.61 9.33 -5.59
N TRP A 331 -12.46 9.92 -5.34
CA TRP A 331 -11.31 9.21 -4.79
C TRP A 331 -11.50 8.86 -3.31
N LEU A 332 -12.10 9.75 -2.50
CA LEU A 332 -12.49 9.45 -1.12
C LEU A 332 -13.59 8.38 -1.04
N ALA A 333 -14.58 8.43 -1.94
CA ALA A 333 -15.59 7.38 -2.04
C ALA A 333 -14.95 6.04 -2.44
N GLY A 334 -14.02 6.07 -3.41
CA GLY A 334 -13.27 4.90 -3.87
C GLY A 334 -12.40 4.30 -2.77
N PHE A 335 -11.74 5.14 -1.97
CA PHE A 335 -11.00 4.72 -0.78
C PHE A 335 -11.89 3.89 0.15
N PHE A 336 -13.02 4.46 0.53
CA PHE A 336 -13.92 3.83 1.49
C PHE A 336 -14.52 2.55 0.90
N ALA A 337 -14.94 2.58 -0.36
CA ALA A 337 -15.47 1.41 -1.05
C ALA A 337 -14.45 0.26 -1.09
N LEU A 338 -13.19 0.54 -1.44
CA LEU A 338 -12.17 -0.49 -1.54
C LEU A 338 -11.64 -0.93 -0.18
N PHE A 339 -11.02 -0.02 0.58
CA PHE A 339 -10.28 -0.37 1.80
C PHE A 339 -11.19 -0.60 3.00
N GLN A 340 -12.26 0.18 3.14
CA GLN A 340 -13.14 0.07 4.30
C GLN A 340 -14.28 -0.92 4.10
N ALA A 341 -14.86 -0.99 2.91
CA ALA A 341 -15.97 -1.89 2.62
C ALA A 341 -15.48 -3.24 2.06
N LEU A 342 -14.89 -3.26 0.86
CA LEU A 342 -14.53 -4.51 0.18
C LEU A 342 -13.47 -5.34 0.92
N LEU A 343 -12.34 -4.74 1.31
CA LEU A 343 -11.29 -5.48 2.01
C LEU A 343 -11.74 -6.00 3.38
N ASN A 344 -12.58 -5.26 4.12
CA ASN A 344 -13.15 -5.75 5.38
C ASN A 344 -14.17 -6.87 5.17
N ALA A 345 -15.00 -6.80 4.13
CA ALA A 345 -15.90 -7.89 3.77
C ALA A 345 -15.10 -9.16 3.47
N LEU A 346 -14.06 -9.04 2.62
CA LEU A 346 -13.17 -10.14 2.29
C LEU A 346 -12.42 -10.66 3.52
N ALA A 347 -11.94 -9.77 4.40
CA ALA A 347 -11.25 -10.15 5.64
C ALA A 347 -12.17 -10.95 6.57
N GLU A 348 -13.43 -10.54 6.71
CA GLU A 348 -14.41 -11.24 7.55
C GLU A 348 -14.74 -12.62 6.98
N VAL A 349 -14.98 -12.74 5.66
CA VAL A 349 -15.22 -14.03 4.99
C VAL A 349 -14.03 -14.97 5.15
N MET A 350 -12.81 -14.44 4.99
CA MET A 350 -11.56 -15.21 5.16
C MET A 350 -11.18 -15.44 6.63
N ARG A 351 -11.95 -14.94 7.60
CA ARG A 351 -11.60 -14.92 9.03
C ARG A 351 -10.23 -14.31 9.31
N PHE A 352 -9.79 -13.37 8.47
CA PHE A 352 -8.53 -12.65 8.62
C PHE A 352 -8.65 -11.62 9.75
N GLY A 353 -7.81 -11.78 10.77
CA GLY A 353 -7.88 -11.01 12.01
C GLY A 353 -7.19 -9.65 11.97
N ASP A 354 -6.16 -9.46 11.15
CA ASP A 354 -5.45 -8.18 11.05
C ASP A 354 -6.06 -7.29 9.96
N ARG A 355 -7.03 -6.46 10.31
CA ARG A 355 -7.78 -5.61 9.37
C ARG A 355 -7.27 -4.18 9.31
N GLU A 356 -6.02 -3.96 9.71
CA GLU A 356 -5.38 -2.64 9.66
C GLU A 356 -4.91 -2.29 8.23
N PHE A 357 -5.85 -2.19 7.29
CA PHE A 357 -5.57 -1.90 5.87
C PHE A 357 -5.11 -0.46 5.62
N TYR A 358 -5.42 0.45 6.56
CA TYR A 358 -5.06 1.85 6.56
C TYR A 358 -5.08 2.38 7.99
N THR A 359 -4.45 3.54 8.23
CA THR A 359 -4.57 4.31 9.48
C THR A 359 -5.11 5.71 9.17
N ASP A 360 -5.08 6.64 10.13
CA ASP A 360 -5.57 8.01 10.03
C ASP A 360 -4.74 8.93 9.10
N TRP A 361 -4.59 8.49 7.85
CA TRP A 361 -3.83 9.17 6.81
C TRP A 361 -4.33 10.59 6.52
N TRP A 362 -5.60 10.89 6.79
CA TRP A 362 -6.17 12.24 6.63
C TRP A 362 -5.54 13.25 7.59
N ASN A 363 -4.97 12.81 8.71
CA ASN A 363 -4.25 13.64 9.68
C ASN A 363 -2.75 13.72 9.39
N SER A 364 -2.29 13.25 8.23
CA SER A 364 -0.87 13.24 7.89
C SER A 364 -0.28 14.66 7.92
N SER A 365 0.80 14.84 8.67
CA SER A 365 1.58 16.09 8.74
C SER A 365 2.66 16.18 7.66
N SER A 366 2.94 15.09 6.94
CA SER A 366 3.85 15.06 5.79
C SER A 366 3.37 14.04 4.77
N LEU A 367 3.82 14.18 3.53
CA LEU A 367 3.53 13.18 2.49
C LEU A 367 4.17 11.83 2.81
N GLY A 368 5.28 11.82 3.58
CA GLY A 368 5.91 10.59 4.04
C GLY A 368 5.04 9.81 5.02
N VAL A 369 4.29 10.47 5.91
CA VAL A 369 3.30 9.82 6.79
C VAL A 369 2.13 9.28 5.97
N TYR A 370 1.64 10.05 5.00
CA TYR A 370 0.53 9.65 4.13
C TYR A 370 0.82 8.34 3.39
N TRP A 371 1.96 8.22 2.71
CA TRP A 371 2.31 7.00 1.95
C TRP A 371 2.49 5.75 2.82
N ARG A 372 2.71 5.91 4.13
CA ARG A 372 2.80 4.81 5.10
C ARG A 372 1.45 4.38 5.67
N SER A 373 0.46 5.28 5.64
CA SER A 373 -0.83 5.14 6.34
C SER A 373 -2.01 4.87 5.40
N TRP A 374 -1.94 5.31 4.15
CA TRP A 374 -3.02 5.20 3.16
C TRP A 374 -3.33 3.75 2.74
N ASN A 375 -2.33 3.03 2.23
CA ASN A 375 -2.47 1.65 1.73
C ASN A 375 -1.42 0.78 2.41
N ARG A 376 -1.79 0.26 3.58
CA ARG A 376 -0.88 -0.53 4.40
C ARG A 376 -0.47 -1.85 3.75
N PRO A 377 -1.34 -2.62 3.07
CA PRO A 377 -0.92 -3.84 2.37
C PRO A 377 0.27 -3.62 1.42
N VAL A 378 0.22 -2.56 0.60
CA VAL A 378 1.32 -2.23 -0.34
C VAL A 378 2.51 -1.68 0.43
N TYR A 379 2.31 -0.78 1.41
CA TYR A 379 3.41 -0.25 2.22
C TYR A 379 4.17 -1.37 2.95
N LEU A 380 3.47 -2.31 3.57
CA LEU A 380 4.05 -3.45 4.27
C LEU A 380 4.83 -4.35 3.31
N PHE A 381 4.31 -4.59 2.10
CA PHE A 381 5.05 -5.32 1.06
C PHE A 381 6.35 -4.59 0.69
N MET A 382 6.27 -3.31 0.34
CA MET A 382 7.43 -2.51 -0.07
C MET A 382 8.47 -2.41 1.05
N LYS A 383 8.02 -2.20 2.29
CA LYS A 383 8.87 -2.20 3.47
C LYS A 383 9.58 -3.54 3.65
N ARG A 384 8.82 -4.65 3.61
CA ARG A 384 9.33 -5.99 3.92
C ARG A 384 10.21 -6.57 2.82
N HIS A 385 9.85 -6.37 1.55
CA HIS A 385 10.48 -7.08 0.44
C HIS A 385 11.45 -6.22 -0.37
N VAL A 386 11.42 -4.89 -0.21
CA VAL A 386 12.29 -3.97 -0.96
C VAL A 386 13.13 -3.13 -0.02
N TYR A 387 12.51 -2.29 0.81
CA TYR A 387 13.23 -1.32 1.67
C TYR A 387 14.18 -1.99 2.67
N SER A 388 13.65 -2.83 3.56
CA SER A 388 14.44 -3.42 4.63
C SER A 388 15.56 -4.36 4.13
N PRO A 389 15.36 -5.17 3.07
CA PRO A 389 16.45 -5.92 2.44
C PRO A 389 17.56 -5.07 1.84
N LEU A 390 17.26 -3.90 1.28
CA LEU A 390 18.26 -2.97 0.72
C LEU A 390 19.08 -2.34 1.85
N VAL A 391 18.41 -1.82 2.88
CA VAL A 391 19.07 -1.26 4.06
C VAL A 391 19.91 -2.32 4.77
N GLY A 392 19.40 -3.56 4.88
CA GLY A 392 20.14 -4.70 5.45
C GLY A 392 21.38 -5.10 4.65
N ARG A 393 21.45 -4.75 3.36
CA ARG A 393 22.64 -4.92 2.49
C ARG A 393 23.60 -3.73 2.53
N GLY A 394 23.31 -2.69 3.33
CA GLY A 394 24.16 -1.52 3.50
C GLY A 394 23.77 -0.29 2.68
N TRP A 395 22.64 -0.32 1.97
CA TRP A 395 22.15 0.87 1.26
C TRP A 395 21.75 1.97 2.25
N SER A 396 21.94 3.24 1.86
CA SER A 396 21.45 4.37 2.66
C SER A 396 19.92 4.39 2.70
N PRO A 397 19.29 4.86 3.79
CA PRO A 397 17.82 4.96 3.87
C PRO A 397 17.20 5.75 2.72
N LEU A 398 17.89 6.79 2.25
CA LEU A 398 17.44 7.60 1.12
C LEU A 398 17.48 6.81 -0.19
N ALA A 399 18.57 6.10 -0.47
CA ALA A 399 18.68 5.26 -1.67
C ALA A 399 17.65 4.11 -1.67
N ALA A 400 17.43 3.48 -0.51
CA ALA A 400 16.41 2.44 -0.36
C ALA A 400 15.00 3.00 -0.58
N SER A 401 14.67 4.18 -0.03
CA SER A 401 13.40 4.86 -0.31
C SER A 401 13.27 5.23 -1.79
N GLY A 402 14.34 5.75 -2.42
CA GLY A 402 14.34 6.06 -3.85
C GLY A 402 14.00 4.85 -4.72
N MET A 403 14.57 3.68 -4.40
CA MET A 403 14.26 2.42 -5.10
C MET A 403 12.80 1.97 -4.90
N VAL A 404 12.25 2.14 -3.69
CA VAL A 404 10.83 1.85 -3.42
C VAL A 404 9.92 2.73 -4.26
N PHE A 405 10.18 4.04 -4.32
CA PHE A 405 9.41 4.97 -5.13
C PHE A 405 9.57 4.72 -6.62
N LEU A 406 10.77 4.34 -7.09
CA LEU A 406 11.01 3.95 -8.48
C LEU A 406 10.19 2.72 -8.86
N LEU A 407 10.26 1.65 -8.08
CA LEU A 407 9.46 0.44 -8.32
C LEU A 407 7.96 0.76 -8.30
N SER A 408 7.52 1.57 -7.34
CA SER A 408 6.12 2.00 -7.25
C SER A 408 5.72 2.81 -8.49
N ALA A 409 6.57 3.73 -8.97
CA ALA A 409 6.31 4.55 -10.15
C ALA A 409 6.12 3.70 -11.42
N ILE A 410 6.94 2.67 -11.61
CA ILE A 410 6.81 1.71 -12.73
C ILE A 410 5.45 1.00 -12.65
N LEU A 411 5.08 0.47 -11.48
CA LEU A 411 3.81 -0.25 -11.31
C LEU A 411 2.59 0.65 -11.53
N HIS A 412 2.66 1.94 -11.14
CA HIS A 412 1.57 2.89 -11.38
C HIS A 412 1.45 3.27 -12.86
N GLU A 413 2.58 3.47 -13.55
CA GLU A 413 2.58 3.70 -15.00
C GLU A 413 2.02 2.50 -15.76
N MET A 414 2.36 1.27 -15.34
CA MET A 414 1.77 0.06 -15.92
C MET A 414 0.26 0.00 -15.68
N LEU A 415 -0.18 0.21 -14.43
CA LEU A 415 -1.59 0.14 -14.05
C LEU A 415 -2.49 1.13 -14.80
N VAL A 416 -1.98 2.34 -15.10
CA VAL A 416 -2.74 3.38 -15.79
C VAL A 416 -2.47 3.39 -17.29
N GLY A 417 -1.21 3.26 -17.71
CA GLY A 417 -0.78 3.37 -19.10
C GLY A 417 -1.16 2.18 -19.97
N ILE A 418 -1.13 0.95 -19.43
CA ILE A 418 -1.48 -0.26 -20.20
C ILE A 418 -2.96 -0.24 -20.59
N PRO A 419 -3.93 -0.10 -19.65
CA PRO A 419 -5.35 -0.12 -20.01
C PRO A 419 -5.79 1.09 -20.84
N THR A 420 -5.05 2.20 -20.75
CA THR A 420 -5.30 3.40 -21.54
C THR A 420 -4.53 3.40 -22.87
N HIS A 421 -3.77 2.35 -23.19
CA HIS A 421 -2.98 2.23 -24.42
C HIS A 421 -2.01 3.42 -24.65
N ASN A 422 -1.57 4.06 -23.56
CA ASN A 422 -0.80 5.30 -23.58
C ASN A 422 0.28 5.27 -22.49
N PHE A 423 1.52 4.94 -22.89
CA PHE A 423 2.71 5.01 -22.03
C PHE A 423 3.36 6.40 -22.13
N ILE A 424 2.80 7.37 -21.43
CA ILE A 424 3.22 8.79 -21.50
C ILE A 424 4.24 9.13 -20.39
N GLY A 425 4.34 8.30 -19.35
CA GLY A 425 5.25 8.53 -18.23
C GLY A 425 4.73 9.54 -17.20
N VAL A 426 3.47 9.99 -17.31
CA VAL A 426 2.89 11.00 -16.41
C VAL A 426 2.72 10.43 -15.00
N ALA A 427 2.22 9.21 -14.86
CA ALA A 427 2.10 8.56 -13.56
C ALA A 427 3.48 8.24 -12.98
N PHE A 428 4.43 7.82 -13.81
CA PHE A 428 5.81 7.57 -13.42
C PHE A 428 6.48 8.83 -12.83
N VAL A 429 6.48 9.94 -13.58
CA VAL A 429 7.08 11.21 -13.14
C VAL A 429 6.31 11.78 -11.94
N GLY A 430 4.98 11.71 -11.95
CA GLY A 430 4.14 12.16 -10.84
C GLY A 430 4.46 11.45 -9.52
N MET A 431 4.74 10.14 -9.57
CA MET A 431 5.16 9.35 -8.40
C MET A 431 6.58 9.69 -7.95
N LEU A 432 7.53 9.88 -8.87
CA LEU A 432 8.90 10.28 -8.50
C LEU A 432 8.98 11.70 -7.94
N PHE A 433 8.14 12.62 -8.45
CA PHE A 433 8.06 14.00 -7.97
C PHE A 433 7.57 14.10 -6.51
N GLN A 434 6.97 13.02 -5.98
CA GLN A 434 6.64 12.95 -4.56
C GLN A 434 7.89 12.93 -3.67
N LEU A 435 9.04 12.43 -4.12
CA LEU A 435 10.26 12.33 -3.32
C LEU A 435 10.79 13.72 -2.88
N PRO A 436 10.99 14.69 -3.79
CA PRO A 436 11.29 16.07 -3.40
C PRO A 436 10.27 16.66 -2.43
N LEU A 437 8.98 16.42 -2.68
CA LEU A 437 7.91 16.97 -1.84
C LEU A 437 7.90 16.36 -0.43
N ILE A 438 8.26 15.08 -0.29
CA ILE A 438 8.50 14.42 0.99
C ILE A 438 9.72 15.05 1.68
N ALA A 439 10.80 15.34 0.96
CA ALA A 439 11.97 15.99 1.54
C ALA A 439 11.66 17.40 2.06
N VAL A 440 10.82 18.17 1.34
CA VAL A 440 10.35 19.49 1.76
C VAL A 440 9.42 19.43 2.97
N THR A 441 8.57 18.40 3.07
CA THR A 441 7.61 18.26 4.17
C THR A 441 8.17 17.51 5.39
N ALA A 442 9.31 16.84 5.27
CA ALA A 442 9.94 16.10 6.37
C ALA A 442 10.36 16.96 7.58
N PRO A 443 10.86 18.21 7.43
CA PRO A 443 11.10 19.11 8.56
C PRO A 443 9.82 19.45 9.33
N LEU A 444 8.69 19.63 8.62
CA LEU A 444 7.39 19.94 9.24
C LEU A 444 6.86 18.79 10.10
N GLU A 445 7.16 17.54 9.72
CA GLU A 445 6.87 16.36 10.55
C GLU A 445 7.68 16.36 11.85
N LYS A 446 8.92 16.85 11.82
CA LYS A 446 9.85 16.84 12.96
C LYS A 446 9.63 18.00 13.92
N MET A 447 8.93 19.05 13.49
CA MET A 447 8.57 20.17 14.36
C MET A 447 7.57 19.70 15.41
N ARG A 448 7.87 19.98 16.69
CA ARG A 448 6.98 19.66 17.82
C ARG A 448 5.78 20.61 17.92
N ASP A 449 5.85 21.74 17.24
CA ASP A 449 4.81 22.77 17.22
C ASP A 449 3.51 22.27 16.55
N PRO A 450 2.34 22.39 17.21
CA PRO A 450 1.04 22.13 16.60
C PRO A 450 0.81 22.86 15.27
N LEU A 451 1.33 24.09 15.12
CA LEU A 451 1.19 24.85 13.89
C LEU A 451 1.90 24.19 12.70
N GLY A 452 3.10 23.65 12.93
CA GLY A 452 3.86 22.93 11.89
C GLY A 452 3.11 21.71 11.35
N LYS A 453 2.41 20.97 12.24
CA LYS A 453 1.56 19.83 11.84
C LYS A 453 0.36 20.26 11.00
N VAL A 454 -0.27 21.38 11.34
CA VAL A 454 -1.40 21.93 10.57
C VAL A 454 -0.93 22.39 9.19
N ILE A 455 0.18 23.13 9.11
CA ILE A 455 0.77 23.58 7.83
C ILE A 455 1.11 22.38 6.95
N GLY A 456 1.77 21.37 7.51
CA GLY A 456 2.10 20.14 6.81
C GLY A 456 0.85 19.39 6.29
N ASN A 457 -0.22 19.35 7.08
CA ASN A 457 -1.49 18.77 6.68
C ASN A 457 -2.19 19.58 5.56
N CYS A 458 -2.14 20.91 5.60
CA CYS A 458 -2.64 21.75 4.52
C CYS A 458 -1.84 21.53 3.22
N ILE A 459 -0.50 21.46 3.28
CA ILE A 459 0.34 21.15 2.12
C ILE A 459 -0.02 19.77 1.54
N PHE A 460 -0.20 18.77 2.41
CA PHE A 460 -0.66 17.46 2.00
C PHE A 460 -1.99 17.54 1.24
N TRP A 461 -3.02 18.18 1.80
CA TRP A 461 -4.32 18.29 1.15
C TRP A 461 -4.28 19.09 -0.15
N VAL A 462 -3.50 20.17 -0.22
CA VAL A 462 -3.33 20.95 -1.45
C VAL A 462 -2.66 20.11 -2.54
N SER A 463 -1.58 19.41 -2.22
CA SER A 463 -0.90 18.50 -3.15
C SER A 463 -1.83 17.37 -3.62
N PHE A 464 -2.54 16.77 -2.67
CA PHE A 464 -3.49 15.69 -2.89
C PHE A 464 -4.66 16.14 -3.79
N CYS A 465 -5.25 17.29 -3.51
CA CYS A 465 -6.43 17.80 -4.20
C CYS A 465 -6.09 18.38 -5.56
N LEU A 466 -5.03 19.20 -5.70
CA LEU A 466 -4.81 19.99 -6.92
C LEU A 466 -3.83 19.36 -7.92
N VAL A 467 -2.73 18.77 -7.43
CA VAL A 467 -1.58 18.43 -8.28
C VAL A 467 -1.52 16.94 -8.62
N GLY A 468 -1.93 16.07 -7.71
CA GLY A 468 -1.79 14.61 -7.89
C GLY A 468 -2.83 14.00 -8.81
N GLN A 469 -3.97 13.61 -8.23
CA GLN A 469 -4.98 12.77 -8.88
C GLN A 469 -5.71 13.45 -10.06
N PRO A 470 -6.21 14.70 -9.96
CA PRO A 470 -6.98 15.29 -11.07
C PRO A 470 -6.11 15.62 -12.29
N LEU A 471 -4.86 16.02 -12.10
CA LEU A 471 -3.94 16.30 -13.20
C LEU A 471 -3.62 15.01 -13.98
N GLY A 472 -3.33 13.92 -13.27
CA GLY A 472 -3.13 12.60 -13.89
C GLY A 472 -4.37 12.15 -14.67
N ALA A 473 -5.55 12.21 -14.04
CA ALA A 473 -6.81 11.84 -14.69
C ALA A 473 -7.09 12.67 -15.95
N LEU A 474 -6.85 13.99 -15.91
CA LEU A 474 -7.01 14.89 -17.05
C LEU A 474 -6.09 14.52 -18.21
N LEU A 475 -4.80 14.31 -17.94
CA LEU A 475 -3.78 14.04 -18.95
C LEU A 475 -3.98 12.67 -19.62
N TYR A 476 -4.25 11.61 -18.84
CA TYR A 476 -4.53 10.28 -19.41
C TYR A 476 -5.87 10.26 -20.16
N PHE A 477 -6.89 10.97 -19.68
CA PHE A 477 -8.15 11.10 -20.41
C PHE A 477 -7.96 11.82 -21.74
N PHE A 478 -7.20 12.91 -21.75
CA PHE A 478 -6.88 13.64 -22.99
C PHE A 478 -6.13 12.75 -23.98
N ALA A 479 -5.11 12.03 -23.53
CA ALA A 479 -4.35 11.10 -24.38
C ALA A 479 -5.22 9.96 -24.94
N TRP A 480 -6.14 9.43 -24.13
CA TRP A 480 -7.13 8.46 -24.59
C TRP A 480 -8.02 9.04 -25.71
N GLN A 481 -8.57 10.24 -25.50
CA GLN A 481 -9.43 10.91 -26.48
C GLN A 481 -8.67 11.33 -27.75
N ALA A 482 -7.40 11.70 -27.63
CA ALA A 482 -6.54 12.01 -28.78
C ALA A 482 -6.33 10.78 -29.69
N LYS A 483 -6.32 9.57 -29.13
CA LYS A 483 -6.07 8.32 -29.86
C LYS A 483 -7.36 7.63 -30.34
N TYR A 484 -8.39 7.58 -29.50
CA TYR A 484 -9.63 6.82 -29.77
C TYR A 484 -10.91 7.67 -29.79
N GLY A 485 -10.82 8.95 -29.46
CA GLY A 485 -11.96 9.87 -29.34
C GLY A 485 -12.26 10.68 -30.60
N SER A 486 -13.12 11.69 -30.45
CA SER A 486 -13.51 12.60 -31.55
C SER A 486 -12.34 13.39 -32.14
N VAL A 487 -11.26 13.60 -31.37
CA VAL A 487 -10.06 14.33 -31.80
C VAL A 487 -9.29 13.58 -32.88
N SER A 488 -9.25 12.23 -32.84
CA SER A 488 -8.62 11.45 -33.90
C SER A 488 -9.43 11.41 -35.20
N ARG A 489 -10.73 11.73 -35.15
CA ARG A 489 -11.60 11.87 -36.33
C ARG A 489 -11.51 13.24 -37.00
N MET A 490 -10.83 14.20 -36.38
CA MET A 490 -10.56 15.54 -36.96
C MET A 490 -9.18 15.62 -37.65
N ARG A 491 -8.43 14.52 -37.72
CA ARG A 491 -7.15 14.42 -38.42
C ARG A 491 -7.24 13.62 -39.70
#